data_AF-A0A7S0JMI9-F1
#
_entry.id   AF-A0A7S0JMI9-F1
#
_cell.length_a   1.000
_cell.length_b   1.000
_cell.length_c   1.000
_cell.angle_alpha   90.00
_cell.angle_beta   90.00
_cell.angle_gamma   90.00
#
_symmetry.space_group_name_H-M   'P 1'
#
loop_
_entity.id
_entity.type
_entity.pdbx_description
1 polymer ?
#
loop_
_entity_poly.entity_id
_entity_poly.type
_entity_poly.pdbx_seq_one_letter_code
_entity_poly.pdbx_strand_id
1 'polypeptide(L)'
;DPSSHRFGVVARHADAGGVSKCLDPDTDALAPAAKVIPRRVAAARMFSTDQVGKPRALGLAAYKRAPPDSFGRPPASGDTWGAAECLRGDFTEEEMMPDADLGKATRPGFRNTTTDPDRVFGIPSLRTDVPPRNFSIAEPQNFGQDAPLKSLVNPSRFMTRGVDHSDFAKKREVAELRELFDSIGYSYLSPGAFAAIYQRAAERYDVTEPGSVSAEEFKRALADYLEVVEDTGEEPEWCRAGAGAAAAEAE
;
A
#
# COMPACT_ATOMS: atom_id res chain seq x y z
N ASP A 1 -24.96 -103.13 -89.80
CA ASP A 1 -24.02 -104.18 -90.24
C ASP A 1 -24.13 -105.38 -89.29
N PRO A 2 -24.42 -106.61 -89.74
CA PRO A 2 -24.56 -107.79 -88.88
C PRO A 2 -23.31 -108.12 -88.06
N SER A 3 -22.14 -107.66 -88.51
CA SER A 3 -20.87 -107.72 -87.79
C SER A 3 -20.69 -106.61 -86.74
N SER A 4 -21.40 -105.48 -86.88
CA SER A 4 -21.24 -104.29 -86.02
C SER A 4 -22.22 -104.22 -84.86
N HIS A 5 -23.39 -104.86 -84.98
CA HIS A 5 -24.43 -104.78 -83.96
C HIS A 5 -24.21 -105.89 -82.93
N ARG A 6 -23.92 -105.51 -81.68
CA ARG A 6 -23.91 -106.45 -80.55
C ARG A 6 -25.34 -106.64 -80.03
N PHE A 7 -25.82 -107.88 -79.94
CA PHE A 7 -27.13 -108.21 -79.38
C PHE A 7 -27.06 -108.26 -77.85
N GLY A 8 -28.15 -107.85 -77.18
CA GLY A 8 -28.25 -107.75 -75.72
C GLY A 8 -28.77 -106.37 -75.27
N VAL A 9 -29.38 -106.29 -74.09
CA VAL A 9 -29.88 -105.04 -73.51
C VAL A 9 -28.70 -104.24 -73.00
N VAL A 10 -28.28 -103.22 -73.75
CA VAL A 10 -27.29 -102.25 -73.29
C VAL A 10 -28.03 -101.16 -72.51
N ALA A 11 -27.58 -100.88 -71.28
CA ALA A 11 -28.08 -99.75 -70.51
C ALA A 11 -27.89 -98.49 -71.35
N ARG A 12 -29.00 -97.84 -71.72
CA ARG A 12 -29.03 -96.73 -72.70
C ARG A 12 -28.28 -95.48 -72.22
N HIS A 13 -27.93 -95.42 -70.95
CA HIS A 13 -27.22 -94.30 -70.32
C HIS A 13 -26.16 -94.84 -69.37
N ALA A 14 -24.96 -95.12 -69.87
CA ALA A 14 -23.78 -95.20 -69.02
C ALA A 14 -23.39 -93.76 -68.71
N ASP A 15 -23.97 -93.19 -67.64
CA ASP A 15 -23.71 -91.82 -67.23
C ASP A 15 -22.21 -91.64 -66.98
N ALA A 16 -21.54 -90.94 -67.90
CA ALA A 16 -20.12 -90.64 -67.76
C ALA A 16 -19.92 -89.81 -66.49
N GLY A 17 -19.17 -90.34 -65.51
CA GLY A 17 -18.85 -89.68 -64.24
C GLY A 17 -19.79 -89.95 -63.06
N GLY A 18 -20.47 -91.11 -63.01
CA GLY A 18 -21.40 -91.57 -61.96
C GLY A 18 -21.21 -91.00 -60.54
N VAL A 19 -20.46 -91.69 -59.65
CA VAL A 19 -20.35 -91.34 -58.21
C VAL A 19 -19.61 -90.02 -57.96
N SER A 20 -18.65 -89.66 -58.81
CA SER A 20 -17.86 -88.42 -58.64
C SER A 20 -18.75 -87.17 -58.66
N LYS A 21 -19.79 -87.14 -59.50
CA LYS A 21 -20.76 -86.04 -59.54
C LYS A 21 -21.60 -85.92 -58.26
N CYS A 22 -21.81 -87.04 -57.55
CA CYS A 22 -22.53 -87.04 -56.27
C CYS A 22 -21.66 -86.54 -55.09
N LEU A 23 -20.33 -86.67 -55.20
CA LEU A 23 -19.40 -86.24 -54.15
C LEU A 23 -19.03 -84.76 -54.29
N ASP A 24 -18.90 -84.27 -55.53
CA ASP A 24 -18.53 -82.89 -55.83
C ASP A 24 -19.68 -82.14 -56.51
N PRO A 25 -20.66 -81.62 -55.74
CA PRO A 25 -21.85 -80.96 -56.29
C PRO A 25 -21.50 -79.68 -57.08
N ASP A 26 -20.31 -79.12 -56.86
CA ASP A 26 -19.82 -77.93 -57.57
C ASP A 26 -19.40 -78.24 -59.02
N THR A 27 -19.15 -79.51 -59.36
CA THR A 27 -18.78 -79.95 -60.72
C THR A 27 -19.99 -80.22 -61.62
N ASP A 28 -21.18 -80.32 -61.03
CA ASP A 28 -22.41 -80.57 -61.77
C ASP A 28 -22.95 -79.28 -62.38
N ALA A 29 -23.00 -79.22 -63.71
CA ALA A 29 -23.54 -78.08 -64.45
C ALA A 29 -25.03 -77.81 -64.17
N LEU A 30 -25.75 -78.79 -63.60
CA LEU A 30 -27.14 -78.62 -63.17
C LEU A 30 -27.26 -78.03 -61.75
N ALA A 31 -26.18 -77.98 -60.97
CA ALA A 31 -26.19 -77.38 -59.64
C ALA A 31 -26.18 -75.84 -59.77
N PRO A 32 -27.19 -75.13 -59.21
CA PRO A 32 -27.27 -73.68 -59.35
C PRO A 32 -26.22 -72.98 -58.48
N ALA A 33 -25.21 -72.37 -59.11
CA ALA A 33 -24.12 -71.66 -58.42
C ALA A 33 -24.58 -70.43 -57.60
N ALA A 34 -25.73 -69.81 -57.93
CA ALA A 34 -26.32 -68.75 -57.13
C ALA A 34 -27.83 -68.64 -57.37
N LYS A 35 -28.63 -68.74 -56.30
CA LYS A 35 -30.08 -68.49 -56.36
C LYS A 35 -30.34 -67.01 -56.08
N VAL A 36 -31.02 -66.33 -57.01
CA VAL A 36 -31.55 -64.98 -56.74
C VAL A 36 -32.61 -65.11 -55.66
N ILE A 37 -32.35 -64.49 -54.50
CA ILE A 37 -33.20 -64.55 -53.31
C ILE A 37 -33.76 -63.15 -53.04
N PRO A 38 -35.03 -63.03 -52.61
CA PRO A 38 -35.60 -61.74 -52.21
C PRO A 38 -34.78 -61.07 -51.11
N ARG A 39 -34.59 -59.74 -51.21
CA ARG A 39 -33.82 -58.95 -50.24
C ARG A 39 -34.22 -59.20 -48.78
N ARG A 40 -35.53 -59.37 -48.51
CA ARG A 40 -36.03 -59.67 -47.16
C ARG A 40 -35.48 -60.99 -46.60
N VAL A 41 -35.42 -62.03 -47.44
CA VAL A 41 -34.90 -63.34 -47.05
C VAL A 41 -33.38 -63.28 -46.88
N ALA A 42 -32.67 -62.55 -47.74
CA ALA A 42 -31.23 -62.33 -47.59
C ALA A 42 -30.89 -61.58 -46.29
N ALA A 43 -31.63 -60.51 -45.98
CA ALA A 43 -31.46 -59.76 -44.73
C ALA A 43 -31.79 -60.61 -43.49
N ALA A 44 -32.87 -61.39 -43.51
CA ALA A 44 -33.21 -62.31 -42.42
C ALA A 44 -32.11 -63.35 -42.18
N ARG A 45 -31.54 -63.91 -43.26
CA ARG A 45 -30.40 -64.84 -43.18
C ARG A 45 -29.20 -64.20 -42.49
N MET A 46 -28.85 -62.95 -42.83
CA MET A 46 -27.71 -62.25 -42.20
C MET A 46 -27.81 -62.12 -40.67
N PHE A 47 -29.00 -62.08 -40.10
CA PHE A 47 -29.20 -62.02 -38.64
C PHE A 47 -29.41 -63.40 -38.01
N SER A 48 -29.92 -64.38 -38.78
CA SER A 48 -30.26 -65.70 -38.26
C SER A 48 -29.11 -66.70 -38.33
N THR A 49 -28.23 -66.58 -39.32
CA THR A 49 -27.12 -67.52 -39.52
C THR A 49 -25.84 -66.97 -38.92
N ASP A 50 -25.10 -67.83 -38.22
CA ASP A 50 -23.78 -67.48 -37.71
C ASP A 50 -22.75 -67.48 -38.85
N GLN A 51 -21.79 -66.55 -38.82
CA GLN A 51 -20.72 -66.45 -39.81
C GLN A 51 -19.38 -66.66 -39.12
N VAL A 52 -18.58 -67.59 -39.65
CA VAL A 52 -17.24 -67.86 -39.13
C VAL A 52 -16.39 -66.58 -39.17
N GLY A 53 -15.78 -66.24 -38.03
CA GLY A 53 -14.88 -65.08 -37.89
C GLY A 53 -15.57 -63.73 -37.68
N LYS A 54 -16.91 -63.68 -37.59
CA LYS A 54 -17.64 -62.45 -37.27
C LYS A 54 -18.48 -62.64 -36.01
N PRO A 55 -18.62 -61.60 -35.17
CA PRO A 55 -19.56 -61.65 -34.06
C PRO A 55 -21.00 -61.72 -34.58
N ARG A 56 -21.89 -62.31 -33.77
CA ARG A 56 -23.31 -62.43 -34.10
C ARG A 56 -23.94 -61.05 -34.34
N ALA A 57 -24.56 -60.88 -35.51
CA ALA A 57 -25.28 -59.65 -35.84
C ALA A 57 -26.61 -59.57 -35.08
N LEU A 58 -26.71 -58.69 -34.08
CA LEU A 58 -27.90 -58.53 -33.22
C LEU A 58 -28.97 -57.57 -33.78
N GLY A 59 -28.94 -57.24 -35.08
CA GLY A 59 -29.99 -56.42 -35.69
C GLY A 59 -29.88 -54.92 -35.39
N LEU A 60 -28.73 -54.43 -34.93
CA LEU A 60 -28.50 -53.00 -34.75
C LEU A 60 -28.46 -52.31 -36.12
N ALA A 61 -29.26 -51.26 -36.27
CA ALA A 61 -29.14 -50.36 -37.41
C ALA A 61 -27.75 -49.70 -37.40
N ALA A 62 -27.19 -49.44 -38.58
CA ALA A 62 -25.94 -48.71 -38.69
C ALA A 62 -26.03 -47.39 -37.90
N TYR A 63 -25.01 -47.12 -37.08
CA TYR A 63 -24.93 -45.85 -36.36
C TYR A 63 -25.01 -44.69 -37.37
N LYS A 64 -25.87 -43.71 -37.09
CA LYS A 64 -25.99 -42.50 -37.93
C LYS A 64 -24.72 -41.63 -37.90
N ARG A 65 -23.79 -41.90 -36.98
CA ARG A 65 -22.51 -41.22 -36.79
C ARG A 65 -21.38 -42.24 -36.83
N ALA A 66 -20.16 -41.78 -37.10
CA ALA A 66 -18.97 -42.60 -36.92
C ALA A 66 -18.96 -43.21 -35.51
N PRO A 67 -18.57 -44.49 -35.37
CA PRO A 67 -18.49 -45.13 -34.06
C PRO A 67 -17.53 -44.32 -33.18
N PRO A 68 -17.87 -44.08 -31.90
CA PRO A 68 -16.96 -43.39 -30.98
C PRO A 68 -15.72 -44.24 -30.72
N ASP A 69 -14.59 -43.58 -30.43
CA ASP A 69 -13.32 -44.25 -30.13
C ASP A 69 -13.39 -45.16 -28.89
N SER A 70 -14.29 -44.85 -27.96
CA SER A 70 -14.58 -45.68 -26.80
C SER A 70 -16.08 -45.71 -26.49
N PHE A 71 -16.55 -46.87 -26.02
CA PHE A 71 -17.90 -47.06 -25.54
C PHE A 71 -17.93 -46.99 -24.01
N GLY A 72 -19.01 -46.45 -23.45
CA GLY A 72 -19.21 -46.33 -22.01
C GLY A 72 -19.44 -44.89 -21.56
N ARG A 73 -19.72 -44.70 -20.27
CA ARG A 73 -19.83 -43.38 -19.66
C ARG A 73 -18.45 -43.03 -19.06
N PRO A 74 -17.80 -41.94 -19.49
CA PRO A 74 -16.57 -41.51 -18.83
C PRO A 74 -16.87 -41.17 -17.36
N PRO A 75 -15.86 -41.26 -16.47
CA PRO A 75 -15.98 -40.65 -15.15
C PRO A 75 -16.37 -39.18 -15.31
N ALA A 76 -16.96 -38.58 -14.27
CA ALA A 76 -17.38 -37.18 -14.31
C ALA A 76 -16.16 -36.28 -14.62
N SER A 77 -15.93 -36.03 -15.90
CA SER A 77 -14.95 -35.09 -16.42
C SER A 77 -15.67 -33.75 -16.46
N GLY A 78 -15.78 -33.16 -15.28
CA GLY A 78 -16.10 -31.76 -15.12
C GLY A 78 -14.82 -31.03 -14.75
N ASP A 79 -14.79 -29.73 -15.05
CA ASP A 79 -13.86 -28.81 -14.44
C ASP A 79 -14.25 -28.63 -12.97
N THR A 80 -13.89 -29.62 -12.16
CA THR A 80 -14.15 -29.63 -10.72
C THR A 80 -12.86 -29.31 -10.01
N TRP A 81 -12.96 -28.52 -8.94
CA TRP A 81 -11.79 -28.14 -8.17
C TRP A 81 -10.99 -29.35 -7.70
N GLY A 82 -9.69 -29.31 -7.99
CA GLY A 82 -8.74 -30.26 -7.43
C GLY A 82 -8.55 -30.04 -5.93
N ALA A 83 -8.01 -31.04 -5.22
CA ALA A 83 -7.75 -30.91 -3.78
C ALA A 83 -6.85 -29.71 -3.44
N ALA A 84 -5.89 -29.39 -4.30
CA ALA A 84 -5.00 -28.23 -4.12
C ALA A 84 -5.69 -26.88 -4.35
N GLU A 85 -6.75 -26.85 -5.16
CA GLU A 85 -7.59 -25.66 -5.39
C GLU A 85 -8.55 -25.48 -4.22
N CYS A 86 -9.14 -26.56 -3.70
CA CYS A 86 -9.95 -26.52 -2.48
C CYS A 86 -9.18 -26.02 -1.25
N LEU A 87 -7.89 -26.34 -1.13
CA LEU A 87 -7.06 -25.90 0.00
C LEU A 87 -6.64 -24.43 -0.10
N ARG A 88 -6.40 -23.94 -1.32
CA ARG A 88 -5.96 -22.56 -1.55
C ARG A 88 -7.12 -21.59 -1.71
N GLY A 89 -8.26 -22.07 -2.18
CA GLY A 89 -9.39 -21.24 -2.59
C GLY A 89 -9.05 -20.34 -3.79
N ASP A 90 -10.06 -19.59 -4.23
CA ASP A 90 -9.91 -18.47 -5.17
C ASP A 90 -10.20 -17.17 -4.42
N PHE A 91 -9.31 -16.80 -3.50
CA PHE A 91 -9.41 -15.55 -2.77
C PHE A 91 -8.85 -14.40 -3.61
N THR A 92 -9.53 -13.27 -3.57
CA THR A 92 -8.99 -12.02 -4.10
C THR A 92 -7.84 -11.51 -3.23
N GLU A 93 -6.97 -10.67 -3.78
CA GLU A 93 -5.85 -10.09 -3.01
C GLU A 93 -6.35 -9.35 -1.76
N GLU A 94 -7.51 -8.70 -1.84
CA GLU A 94 -8.15 -8.01 -0.71
C GLU A 94 -8.56 -8.96 0.43
N GLU A 95 -9.02 -10.18 0.10
CA GLU A 95 -9.41 -11.20 1.09
C GLU A 95 -8.21 -11.93 1.69
N MET A 96 -7.09 -11.99 0.97
CA MET A 96 -5.84 -12.54 1.49
C MET A 96 -5.12 -11.56 2.44
N MET A 97 -5.41 -10.26 2.33
CA MET A 97 -4.82 -9.25 3.20
C MET A 97 -5.34 -9.39 4.64
N PRO A 98 -4.50 -9.11 5.64
CA PRO A 98 -4.92 -9.14 7.04
C PRO A 98 -5.97 -8.05 7.32
N ASP A 99 -6.84 -8.32 8.30
CA ASP A 99 -7.86 -7.38 8.75
C ASP A 99 -7.25 -6.01 9.15
N ALA A 100 -7.92 -4.93 8.74
CA ALA A 100 -7.41 -3.56 8.91
C ALA A 100 -7.40 -3.04 10.36
N ASP A 101 -8.11 -3.72 11.27
CA ASP A 101 -8.21 -3.35 12.69
C ASP A 101 -7.17 -4.06 13.58
N LEU A 102 -6.34 -4.93 13.00
CA LEU A 102 -5.27 -5.61 13.72
C LEU A 102 -4.24 -4.59 14.24
N GLY A 103 -4.05 -4.59 15.56
CA GLY A 103 -3.08 -3.73 16.24
C GLY A 103 -3.47 -2.26 16.40
N LYS A 104 -4.70 -1.86 16.01
CA LYS A 104 -5.17 -0.48 16.15
C LYS A 104 -6.60 -0.44 16.66
N ALA A 105 -6.88 0.48 17.59
CA ALA A 105 -8.25 0.76 17.98
C ALA A 105 -8.98 1.51 16.83
N THR A 106 -9.91 0.86 16.16
CA THR A 106 -10.71 1.44 15.05
C THR A 106 -12.02 2.08 15.53
N ARG A 107 -12.42 1.84 16.79
CA ARG A 107 -13.63 2.38 17.39
C ARG A 107 -13.56 3.92 17.48
N PRO A 108 -14.56 4.66 16.94
CA PRO A 108 -14.58 6.12 17.05
C PRO A 108 -14.52 6.54 18.53
N GLY A 109 -13.69 7.54 18.83
CA GLY A 109 -13.39 8.00 20.19
C GLY A 109 -12.21 7.31 20.87
N PHE A 110 -11.75 6.16 20.37
CA PHE A 110 -10.60 5.42 20.91
C PHE A 110 -9.49 5.25 19.86
N ARG A 111 -9.63 5.89 18.70
CA ARG A 111 -8.64 5.82 17.62
C ARG A 111 -7.35 6.50 18.04
N ASN A 112 -6.24 5.82 17.81
CA ASN A 112 -4.91 6.39 18.02
C ASN A 112 -4.48 7.22 16.79
N THR A 113 -5.28 8.23 16.46
CA THR A 113 -5.04 9.14 15.34
C THR A 113 -5.01 10.56 15.89
N THR A 114 -3.89 11.26 15.71
CA THR A 114 -3.71 12.66 16.10
C THR A 114 -3.58 13.54 14.85
N THR A 115 -4.10 14.76 14.90
CA THR A 115 -3.88 15.79 13.87
C THR A 115 -2.45 16.33 13.93
N ASP A 116 -1.92 16.49 15.15
CA ASP A 116 -0.58 17.03 15.42
C ASP A 116 0.31 15.90 15.96
N PRO A 117 1.32 15.43 15.21
CA PRO A 117 2.17 14.32 15.65
C PRO A 117 3.09 14.70 16.83
N ASP A 118 3.51 15.96 16.91
CA ASP A 118 4.48 16.43 17.92
C ASP A 118 3.81 16.95 19.20
N ARG A 119 2.47 17.05 19.20
CA ARG A 119 1.74 17.56 20.36
C ARG A 119 1.70 16.50 21.46
N VAL A 120 2.19 16.87 22.63
CA VAL A 120 2.04 16.06 23.84
C VAL A 120 0.62 16.22 24.39
N PHE A 121 -0.08 15.11 24.58
CA PHE A 121 -1.40 15.09 25.21
C PHE A 121 -1.28 15.09 26.73
N GLY A 122 -1.99 16.01 27.39
CA GLY A 122 -2.00 16.15 28.84
C GLY A 122 -2.17 17.61 29.27
N ILE A 123 -2.07 17.85 30.58
CA ILE A 123 -2.00 19.19 31.16
C ILE A 123 -0.56 19.38 31.65
N PRO A 124 0.19 20.37 31.14
CA PRO A 124 1.54 20.62 31.61
C PRO A 124 1.52 21.12 33.06
N SER A 125 2.60 20.82 33.81
CA SER A 125 2.77 21.32 35.17
C SER A 125 2.97 22.84 35.23
N LEU A 126 3.48 23.44 34.16
CA LEU A 126 3.56 24.89 33.95
C LEU A 126 2.60 25.26 32.82
N ARG A 127 1.55 26.04 33.13
CA ARG A 127 0.48 26.35 32.17
C ARG A 127 0.73 27.67 31.43
N THR A 128 1.80 27.72 30.65
CA THR A 128 2.09 28.85 29.75
C THR A 128 1.13 28.94 28.57
N ASP A 129 0.39 27.86 28.30
CA ASP A 129 -0.64 27.77 27.25
C ASP A 129 -1.90 28.60 27.55
N VAL A 130 -2.10 28.98 28.82
CA VAL A 130 -3.29 29.71 29.25
C VAL A 130 -2.93 31.18 29.50
N PRO A 131 -3.65 32.13 28.87
CA PRO A 131 -3.40 33.55 29.13
C PRO A 131 -3.76 33.89 30.58
N PRO A 132 -2.97 34.74 31.24
CA PRO A 132 -3.24 35.18 32.59
C PRO A 132 -4.59 35.93 32.65
N ARG A 133 -5.46 35.52 33.57
CA ARG A 133 -6.68 36.24 33.95
C ARG A 133 -6.46 36.87 35.33
N ASN A 134 -7.41 37.69 35.80
CA ASN A 134 -7.39 38.19 37.18
C ASN A 134 -7.19 37.02 38.15
N PHE A 135 -6.02 36.95 38.79
CA PHE A 135 -5.64 35.82 39.62
C PHE A 135 -6.52 35.74 40.86
N SER A 136 -6.96 34.53 41.19
CA SER A 136 -7.51 34.22 42.50
C SER A 136 -6.39 34.29 43.54
N ILE A 137 -6.70 34.73 44.76
CA ILE A 137 -5.76 34.74 45.89
C ILE A 137 -5.33 33.30 46.26
N ALA A 138 -6.18 32.32 45.96
CA ALA A 138 -5.97 30.90 46.29
C ALA A 138 -5.61 30.05 45.06
N GLU A 139 -5.03 30.65 44.02
CA GLU A 139 -4.61 29.91 42.83
C GLU A 139 -3.38 29.03 43.12
N PRO A 140 -3.47 27.69 42.98
CA PRO A 140 -2.36 26.79 43.27
C PRO A 140 -1.43 26.55 42.07
N GLN A 141 -1.82 26.99 40.87
CA GLN A 141 -1.17 26.64 39.62
C GLN A 141 -0.32 27.79 39.09
N ASN A 142 0.88 27.47 38.58
CA ASN A 142 1.77 28.44 37.94
C ASN A 142 1.49 28.52 36.43
N PHE A 143 1.38 29.76 35.93
CA PHE A 143 1.09 30.11 34.53
C PHE A 143 2.31 30.68 33.77
N GLY A 144 3.53 30.54 34.32
CA GLY A 144 4.75 31.07 33.74
C GLY A 144 5.05 32.53 34.12
N GLN A 145 4.30 33.10 35.06
CA GLN A 145 4.55 34.47 35.56
C GLN A 145 5.34 34.52 36.86
N ASP A 146 5.48 33.39 37.56
CA ASP A 146 6.17 33.36 38.84
C ASP A 146 7.67 33.64 38.67
N ALA A 147 8.20 34.46 39.56
CA ALA A 147 9.63 34.75 39.59
C ALA A 147 10.45 33.51 39.96
N PRO A 148 11.65 33.33 39.37
CA PRO A 148 12.53 32.24 39.75
C PRO A 148 12.99 32.40 41.21
N LEU A 149 13.26 31.27 41.88
CA LEU A 149 13.69 31.23 43.29
C LEU A 149 14.84 32.18 43.61
N LYS A 150 15.81 32.30 42.69
CA LYS A 150 16.96 33.21 42.84
C LYS A 150 16.54 34.68 42.99
N SER A 151 15.52 35.11 42.26
CA SER A 151 14.99 36.48 42.34
C SER A 151 14.28 36.72 43.68
N LEU A 152 13.59 35.71 44.22
CA LEU A 152 12.92 35.80 45.51
C LEU A 152 13.91 35.83 46.69
N VAL A 153 14.98 35.03 46.62
CA VAL A 153 16.01 34.97 47.67
C VAL A 153 16.91 36.22 47.63
N ASN A 154 17.18 36.74 46.43
CA ASN A 154 18.00 37.93 46.23
C ASN A 154 17.27 38.95 45.33
N PRO A 155 16.34 39.73 45.88
CA PRO A 155 15.52 40.64 45.10
C PRO A 155 16.36 41.79 44.53
N SER A 156 16.02 42.20 43.32
CA SER A 156 16.64 43.37 42.71
C SER A 156 16.30 44.63 43.51
N ARG A 157 17.14 45.67 43.42
CA ARG A 157 16.82 46.97 44.04
C ARG A 157 15.51 47.56 43.52
N PHE A 158 15.12 47.20 42.29
CA PHE A 158 13.93 47.71 41.62
C PHE A 158 12.62 47.02 42.06
N MET A 159 12.70 45.86 42.72
CA MET A 159 11.51 45.19 43.28
C MET A 159 10.76 46.09 44.28
N THR A 160 11.48 46.91 45.04
CA THR A 160 10.89 47.90 45.97
C THR A 160 10.01 48.94 45.27
N ARG A 161 10.20 49.14 43.96
CA ARG A 161 9.42 50.04 43.11
C ARG A 161 8.38 49.29 42.27
N GLY A 162 8.18 47.99 42.54
CA GLY A 162 7.24 47.14 41.81
C GLY A 162 7.72 46.71 40.43
N VAL A 163 9.02 46.82 40.12
CA VAL A 163 9.59 46.34 38.87
C VAL A 163 10.21 44.96 39.10
N ASP A 164 9.68 43.95 38.43
CA ASP A 164 10.14 42.57 38.55
C ASP A 164 11.24 42.27 37.52
N HIS A 165 11.95 41.15 37.68
CA HIS A 165 12.96 40.71 36.73
C HIS A 165 12.37 40.42 35.34
N SER A 166 11.14 39.91 35.29
CA SER A 166 10.40 39.70 34.05
C SER A 166 10.25 40.99 33.22
N ASP A 167 10.13 42.16 33.86
CA ASP A 167 10.02 43.46 33.17
C ASP A 167 11.30 43.88 32.43
N PHE A 168 12.45 43.36 32.85
CA PHE A 168 13.73 43.60 32.19
C PHE A 168 13.97 42.65 31.02
N ALA A 169 13.39 41.44 31.05
CA ALA A 169 13.47 40.43 30.01
C ALA A 169 12.38 40.58 28.93
N LYS A 170 11.37 41.43 29.14
CA LYS A 170 10.35 41.74 28.12
C LYS A 170 11.01 42.36 26.89
N LYS A 171 10.61 41.86 25.72
CA LYS A 171 10.93 42.45 24.41
C LYS A 171 10.36 43.85 24.34
N ARG A 172 11.14 44.80 23.83
CA ARG A 172 10.72 46.20 23.64
C ARG A 172 11.09 46.68 22.25
N GLU A 173 10.31 47.62 21.75
CA GLU A 173 10.57 48.28 20.48
C GLU A 173 11.80 49.20 20.59
N VAL A 174 12.50 49.39 19.47
CA VAL A 174 13.71 50.23 19.40
C VAL A 174 13.44 51.66 19.90
N ALA A 175 12.28 52.23 19.51
CA ALA A 175 11.86 53.56 19.92
C ALA A 175 11.58 53.65 21.44
N GLU A 176 10.93 52.63 22.01
CA GLU A 176 10.65 52.57 23.45
C GLU A 176 11.95 52.47 24.26
N LEU A 177 12.90 51.65 23.80
CA LEU A 177 14.23 51.57 24.42
C LEU A 177 14.95 52.91 24.35
N ARG A 178 14.87 53.62 23.21
CA ARG A 178 15.51 54.93 23.08
C ARG A 178 14.93 55.92 24.10
N GLU A 179 13.62 56.03 24.18
CA GLU A 179 12.95 56.90 25.14
C GLU A 179 13.29 56.53 26.59
N LEU A 180 13.33 55.23 26.91
CA LEU A 180 13.66 54.73 28.24
C LEU A 180 15.08 55.15 28.64
N PHE A 181 16.09 54.90 27.79
CA PHE A 181 17.47 55.23 28.10
C PHE A 181 17.75 56.73 28.07
N ASP A 182 17.04 57.49 27.22
CA ASP A 182 17.07 58.95 27.25
C ASP A 182 16.55 59.50 28.58
N SER A 183 15.44 58.93 29.10
CA SER A 183 14.87 59.32 30.40
C SER A 183 15.76 58.98 31.60
N ILE A 184 16.60 57.94 31.48
CA ILE A 184 17.58 57.53 32.51
C ILE A 184 18.78 58.50 32.54
N GLY A 185 19.03 59.22 31.45
CA GLY A 185 20.14 60.19 31.34
C GLY A 185 21.18 59.87 30.27
N TYR A 186 20.92 58.89 29.40
CA TYR A 186 21.81 58.51 28.29
C TYR A 186 21.52 59.23 26.96
N SER A 187 20.97 60.45 27.03
CA SER A 187 20.58 61.25 25.86
C SER A 187 21.76 61.69 24.98
N TYR A 188 22.99 61.55 25.47
CA TYR A 188 24.21 61.92 24.74
C TYR A 188 24.65 60.85 23.71
N LEU A 189 24.04 59.67 23.71
CA LEU A 189 24.34 58.63 22.73
C LEU A 189 23.90 59.07 21.33
N SER A 190 24.84 59.10 20.39
CA SER A 190 24.54 59.36 18.98
C SER A 190 23.60 58.28 18.40
N PRO A 191 22.79 58.60 17.38
CA PRO A 191 21.91 57.60 16.76
C PRO A 191 22.67 56.38 16.22
N GLY A 192 23.88 56.59 15.68
CA GLY A 192 24.74 55.52 15.19
C GLY A 192 25.29 54.62 16.30
N ALA A 193 25.74 55.21 17.43
CA ALA A 193 26.20 54.44 18.58
C ALA A 193 25.05 53.62 19.19
N PHE A 194 23.85 54.20 19.29
CA PHE A 194 22.66 53.48 19.78
C PHE A 194 22.29 52.29 18.90
N ALA A 195 22.29 52.46 17.57
CA ALA A 195 22.00 51.38 16.62
C ALA A 195 23.04 50.25 16.71
N ALA A 196 24.32 50.59 16.86
CA ALA A 196 25.38 49.59 17.03
C ALA A 196 25.27 48.82 18.35
N ILE A 197 24.92 49.51 19.46
CA ILE A 197 24.68 48.85 20.75
C ILE A 197 23.47 47.92 20.66
N TYR A 198 22.41 48.34 19.95
CA TYR A 198 21.23 47.50 19.72
C TYR A 198 21.56 46.26 18.88
N GLN A 199 22.32 46.41 17.80
CA GLN A 199 22.79 45.28 16.98
C GLN A 199 23.63 44.31 17.79
N ARG A 200 24.59 44.83 18.58
CA ARG A 200 25.39 44.01 19.49
C ARG A 200 24.54 43.28 20.52
N ALA A 201 23.51 43.93 21.06
CA ALA A 201 22.60 43.31 22.01
C ALA A 201 21.82 42.15 21.37
N ALA A 202 21.37 42.32 20.12
CA ALA A 202 20.64 41.31 19.35
C ALA A 202 21.52 40.12 18.91
N GLU A 203 22.82 40.33 18.72
CA GLU A 203 23.75 39.28 18.28
C GLU A 203 24.40 38.52 19.44
N ARG A 204 24.69 39.19 20.56
CA ARG A 204 25.56 38.66 21.63
C ARG A 204 24.80 37.96 22.76
N TYR A 205 23.53 38.31 22.96
CA TYR A 205 22.75 37.82 24.09
C TYR A 205 21.47 37.11 23.63
N ASP A 206 21.17 35.98 24.27
CA ASP A 206 20.03 35.11 23.95
C ASP A 206 18.94 35.15 25.05
N VAL A 207 18.69 36.30 25.66
CA VAL A 207 17.62 36.43 26.66
C VAL A 207 16.25 36.48 25.96
N THR A 208 16.19 37.08 24.77
CA THR A 208 14.99 37.11 23.93
C THR A 208 15.15 36.36 22.62
N GLU A 209 14.07 36.25 21.84
CA GLU A 209 14.12 35.61 20.52
C GLU A 209 15.04 36.38 19.57
N PRO A 210 15.69 35.68 18.62
CA PRO A 210 16.64 36.29 17.69
C PRO A 210 16.01 37.44 16.91
N GLY A 211 16.61 38.63 17.01
CA GLY A 211 16.16 39.86 16.34
C GLY A 211 15.29 40.78 17.22
N SER A 212 14.94 40.38 18.44
CA SER A 212 14.35 41.27 19.45
C SER A 212 15.37 41.57 20.55
N VAL A 213 15.23 42.70 21.23
CA VAL A 213 16.13 43.10 22.34
C VAL A 213 15.30 43.50 23.55
N SER A 214 15.74 43.05 24.72
CA SER A 214 15.20 43.43 26.02
C SER A 214 16.04 44.52 26.70
N ALA A 215 15.47 45.16 27.73
CA ALA A 215 16.17 46.20 28.48
C ALA A 215 17.42 45.64 29.20
N GLU A 216 17.42 44.35 29.58
CA GLU A 216 18.57 43.71 30.20
C GLU A 216 19.74 43.50 29.22
N GLU A 217 19.45 43.01 28.00
CA GLU A 217 20.45 42.79 26.96
C GLU A 217 21.07 44.12 26.52
N PHE A 218 20.23 45.14 26.31
CA PHE A 218 20.70 46.47 25.98
C PHE A 218 21.58 47.05 27.08
N LYS A 219 21.20 46.87 28.35
CA LYS A 219 22.02 47.34 29.49
C LYS A 219 23.38 46.65 29.54
N ARG A 220 23.46 45.35 29.23
CA ARG A 220 24.73 44.62 29.19
C ARG A 220 25.61 45.09 28.02
N ALA A 221 25.02 45.26 26.83
CA ALA A 221 25.73 45.80 25.67
C ALA A 221 26.20 47.25 25.89
N LEU A 222 25.40 48.05 26.60
CA LEU A 222 25.78 49.41 27.00
C LEU A 222 26.94 49.41 28.01
N ALA A 223 26.95 48.46 28.96
CA ALA A 223 28.08 48.31 29.88
C ALA A 223 29.37 47.98 29.13
N ASP A 224 29.33 47.05 28.16
CA ASP A 224 30.49 46.77 27.30
C ASP A 224 30.98 48.01 26.55
N TYR A 225 30.05 48.84 26.04
CA TYR A 225 30.38 50.07 25.33
C TYR A 225 31.08 51.06 26.27
N LEU A 226 30.52 51.27 27.46
CA LEU A 226 31.06 52.22 28.43
C LEU A 226 32.43 51.78 28.95
N GLU A 227 32.65 50.49 29.21
CA GLU A 227 33.96 49.96 29.62
C GLU A 227 35.05 50.30 28.60
N VAL A 228 34.79 50.12 27.30
CA VAL A 228 35.75 50.45 26.24
C VAL A 228 35.99 51.96 26.13
N VAL A 229 34.94 52.76 26.26
CA VAL A 229 35.05 54.23 26.19
C VAL A 229 35.83 54.77 27.39
N GLU A 230 35.64 54.20 28.58
CA GLU A 230 36.41 54.55 29.78
C GLU A 230 37.89 54.15 29.66
N ASP A 231 38.18 52.97 29.10
CA ASP A 231 39.54 52.45 28.99
C ASP A 231 40.36 53.13 27.88
N THR A 232 39.75 53.42 26.73
CA THR A 232 40.45 53.89 25.52
C THR A 232 40.19 55.36 25.18
N GLY A 233 39.11 55.94 25.69
CA GLY A 233 38.65 57.28 25.33
C GLY A 233 38.05 57.39 23.92
N GLU A 234 37.97 56.28 23.17
CA GLU A 234 37.41 56.25 21.82
C GLU A 234 36.20 55.30 21.72
N GLU A 235 35.36 55.51 20.71
CA GLU A 235 34.23 54.60 20.44
C GLU A 235 34.74 53.22 20.01
N PRO A 236 34.09 52.12 20.43
CA PRO A 236 34.52 50.78 20.08
C PRO A 236 34.52 50.51 18.57
N GLU A 237 35.43 49.66 18.09
CA GLU A 237 35.57 49.33 16.67
C GLU A 237 34.28 48.81 16.03
N TRP A 238 33.49 48.05 16.79
CA TRP A 238 32.19 47.52 16.36
C TRP A 238 31.11 48.60 16.21
N CYS A 239 31.19 49.71 16.97
CA CYS A 239 30.34 50.89 16.73
C CYS A 239 30.71 51.60 15.42
N ARG A 240 32.02 51.71 15.14
CA ARG A 240 32.50 52.31 13.89
C ARG A 240 32.13 51.47 12.66
N ALA A 241 32.19 50.14 12.79
CA ALA A 241 31.78 49.21 11.74
C ALA A 241 30.26 49.28 11.46
N GLY A 242 29.43 49.38 12.51
CA GLY A 242 27.97 49.52 12.37
C GLY A 242 27.51 50.87 11.83
N ALA A 243 28.19 51.96 12.18
CA ALA A 243 27.90 53.30 11.66
C ALA A 243 28.11 53.40 10.13
N GLY A 244 29.06 52.64 9.56
CA GLY A 244 29.27 52.55 8.12
C GLY A 244 28.13 51.84 7.37
N ALA A 245 27.44 50.90 8.01
CA ALA A 245 26.29 50.21 7.43
C ALA A 245 25.00 51.06 7.52
N ALA A 246 24.76 51.73 8.65
CA ALA A 246 23.60 52.60 8.83
C ALA A 246 23.63 53.86 7.96
N ALA A 247 24.83 54.37 7.62
CA ALA A 247 24.99 55.50 6.69
C ALA A 247 24.70 55.12 5.22
N ALA A 248 24.80 53.83 4.86
CA ALA A 248 24.55 53.35 3.50
C ALA A 248 23.07 53.02 3.23
N GLU A 249 22.25 52.79 4.26
CA GLU A 249 20.81 52.58 4.11
C GLU A 249 19.98 53.89 4.10
N ALA A 250 20.63 55.03 4.31
CA ALA A 250 20.01 56.36 4.29
C ALA A 250 20.22 57.13 2.97
N GLU A 251 20.88 56.52 1.97
CA GLU A 251 21.09 57.08 0.62
C GLU A 251 20.19 56.44 -0.45
#